data_AF-A0A7Z0JBQ6-F1
#
_entry.id   AF-A0A7Z0JBQ6-F1
#
_cell.length_a   1.000
_cell.length_b   1.000
_cell.length_c   1.000
_cell.angle_alpha   90.00
_cell.angle_beta   90.00
_cell.angle_gamma   90.00
#
_symmetry.space_group_name_H-M   'P 1'
#
loop_
_entity.id
_entity.type
_entity.pdbx_description
1 polymer ?
#
loop_
_entity_poly.entity_id
_entity_poly.type
_entity_poly.pdbx_seq_one_letter_code
_entity_poly.pdbx_strand_id
1 'polypeptide(L)'
;MPSGPDFDRLRRLRAVTAEFRDYQGLNLVPPGLLLMSLGLLHGRGVEPLFAAIPVAAATALSVRWYYRRRFGVVEALAGRPRIPAHLLLLALLCLGALFAADLVPPGPVGTGGLVFAAAIALCAYPHWRLRVHHLVVGAVLAAASLLPLGLWTPTGEHPLGFTSMVVLTVVGGAAVCVAGLFDHRVLVRTLPAVGPVGGS
;
A
#
# COMPACT_ATOMS: atom_id res chain seq x y z
N MET A 1 3.70 30.00 27.64
CA MET A 1 2.64 29.25 26.93
C MET A 1 3.27 28.64 25.69
N PRO A 2 3.10 27.33 25.41
CA PRO A 2 3.61 26.72 24.19
C PRO A 2 3.02 27.44 22.97
N SER A 3 3.88 27.72 22.00
CA SER A 3 3.53 28.48 20.80
C SER A 3 2.68 27.61 19.85
N GLY A 4 1.89 28.23 18.95
CA GLY A 4 1.09 27.50 17.94
C GLY A 4 1.79 26.30 17.27
N PRO A 5 3.07 26.39 16.84
CA PRO A 5 3.79 25.25 16.24
C PRO A 5 4.05 24.07 17.20
N ASP A 6 4.12 24.29 18.51
CA ASP A 6 4.28 23.21 19.50
C ASP A 6 3.01 22.35 19.62
N PHE A 7 1.83 22.99 19.54
CA PHE A 7 0.56 22.28 19.57
C PHE A 7 0.35 21.40 18.34
N ASP A 8 0.72 21.88 17.15
CA ASP A 8 0.61 21.09 15.92
C ASP A 8 1.56 19.89 15.92
N ARG A 9 2.79 20.09 16.44
CA ARG A 9 3.75 19.00 16.63
C ARG A 9 3.23 17.95 17.60
N LEU A 10 2.68 18.36 18.75
CA LEU A 10 2.10 17.43 19.74
C LEU A 10 0.87 16.70 19.19
N ARG A 11 -0.01 17.37 18.44
CA ARG A 11 -1.15 16.73 17.76
C ARG A 11 -0.69 15.70 16.75
N ARG A 12 0.32 16.02 15.93
CA ARG A 12 0.89 15.11 14.94
C ARG A 12 1.52 13.89 15.62
N LEU A 13 2.28 14.10 16.68
CA LEU A 13 2.91 13.03 17.43
C LEU A 13 1.84 12.11 18.01
N ARG A 14 0.85 12.65 18.74
CA ARG A 14 -0.28 11.90 19.29
C ARG A 14 -1.04 11.10 18.23
N ALA A 15 -1.32 11.69 17.06
CA ALA A 15 -2.03 11.01 15.98
C ALA A 15 -1.21 9.83 15.41
N VAL A 16 0.10 10.02 15.22
CA VAL A 16 0.98 8.97 14.70
C VAL A 16 1.19 7.85 15.72
N THR A 17 1.31 8.14 17.03
CA THR A 17 1.42 7.10 18.05
C THR A 17 0.10 6.34 18.24
N ALA A 18 -1.04 7.04 18.23
CA ALA A 18 -2.36 6.40 18.37
C ALA A 18 -2.62 5.39 17.23
N GLU A 19 -2.06 5.65 16.05
CA GLU A 19 -2.23 4.81 14.87
C GLU A 19 -0.93 4.19 14.40
N PHE A 20 -0.02 3.92 15.33
CA PHE A 20 1.33 3.43 15.03
C PHE A 20 1.32 2.26 14.03
N ARG A 21 0.39 1.31 14.21
CA ARG A 21 0.21 0.14 13.34
C ARG A 21 -0.11 0.52 11.90
N ASP A 22 -0.91 1.55 11.67
CA ASP A 22 -1.30 1.96 10.33
C ASP A 22 -0.13 2.66 9.61
N TYR A 23 0.78 3.29 10.34
CA TYR A 23 2.00 3.92 9.79
C TYR A 23 3.18 2.95 9.68
N GLN A 24 3.02 1.67 10.03
CA GLN A 24 4.01 0.63 9.75
C GLN A 24 4.05 0.25 8.27
N GLY A 25 4.25 1.23 7.39
CA GLY A 25 4.10 1.09 5.95
C GLY A 25 5.04 0.06 5.31
N LEU A 26 6.16 -0.30 5.94
CA LEU A 26 6.99 -1.41 5.46
C LEU A 26 6.23 -2.75 5.47
N ASN A 27 5.18 -2.91 6.28
CA ASN A 27 4.33 -4.11 6.23
C ASN A 27 3.55 -4.23 4.91
N LEU A 28 3.44 -3.16 4.12
CA LEU A 28 2.84 -3.16 2.78
C LEU A 28 3.84 -3.60 1.70
N VAL A 29 5.15 -3.57 1.98
CA VAL A 29 6.18 -3.95 1.01
C VAL A 29 6.13 -5.45 0.68
N PRO A 30 6.06 -6.40 1.65
CA PRO A 30 5.94 -7.82 1.32
C PRO A 30 4.76 -8.17 0.40
N PRO A 31 3.51 -7.73 0.66
CA PRO A 31 2.41 -8.01 -0.28
C PRO A 31 2.58 -7.29 -1.62
N GLY A 32 3.14 -6.06 -1.65
CA GLY A 32 3.44 -5.37 -2.91
C GLY A 32 4.48 -6.11 -3.76
N LEU A 33 5.55 -6.60 -3.14
CA LEU A 33 6.56 -7.44 -3.81
C LEU A 33 5.98 -8.77 -4.29
N LEU A 34 5.10 -9.38 -3.50
CA LEU A 34 4.40 -10.61 -3.89
C LEU A 34 3.52 -10.36 -5.12
N LEU A 35 2.75 -9.27 -5.14
CA LEU A 35 1.94 -8.87 -6.30
C LEU A 35 2.80 -8.63 -7.55
N MET A 36 3.91 -7.91 -7.41
CA MET A 36 4.85 -7.70 -8.53
C MET A 36 5.43 -9.02 -9.03
N SER A 37 5.81 -9.91 -8.12
CA SER A 37 6.35 -11.23 -8.47
C SER A 37 5.31 -12.07 -9.22
N LEU A 38 4.04 -12.04 -8.78
CA LEU A 38 2.94 -12.72 -9.45
C LEU A 38 2.75 -12.25 -10.89
N GLY A 39 2.81 -10.94 -11.12
CA GLY A 39 2.75 -10.38 -12.47
C GLY A 39 3.94 -10.79 -13.33
N LEU A 40 5.16 -10.63 -12.82
CA LEU A 40 6.40 -10.94 -13.56
C LEU A 40 6.58 -12.42 -13.87
N LEU A 41 6.00 -13.30 -13.05
CA LEU A 41 6.10 -14.76 -13.17
C LEU A 41 4.87 -15.39 -13.83
N HIS A 42 3.94 -14.56 -14.30
CA HIS A 42 2.74 -15.04 -15.00
C HIS A 42 3.12 -15.91 -16.21
N GLY A 43 2.40 -17.02 -16.38
CA GLY A 43 2.64 -17.99 -17.45
C GLY A 43 3.77 -19.00 -17.19
N ARG A 44 4.50 -18.92 -16.06
CA ARG A 44 5.58 -19.87 -15.70
C ARG A 44 5.13 -21.00 -14.75
N GLY A 45 3.84 -21.29 -14.70
CA GLY A 45 3.27 -22.28 -13.78
C GLY A 45 3.33 -21.85 -12.30
N VAL A 46 3.16 -22.81 -11.38
CA VAL A 46 3.13 -22.57 -9.93
C VAL A 46 4.51 -22.59 -9.27
N GLU A 47 5.52 -23.10 -9.97
CA GLU A 47 6.90 -23.25 -9.46
C GLU A 47 7.49 -21.94 -8.89
N PRO A 48 7.31 -20.77 -9.54
CA PRO A 48 7.83 -19.52 -9.02
C PRO A 48 7.16 -19.04 -7.72
N LEU A 49 5.93 -19.50 -7.44
CA LEU A 49 5.22 -19.18 -6.20
C LEU A 49 5.92 -19.80 -4.99
N PHE A 50 6.49 -21.00 -5.15
CA PHE A 50 7.24 -21.67 -4.10
C PHE A 50 8.51 -20.91 -3.71
N ALA A 51 9.05 -20.07 -4.60
CA ALA A 51 10.17 -19.17 -4.27
C ALA A 51 9.68 -17.80 -3.77
N ALA A 52 8.66 -17.22 -4.39
CA ALA A 52 8.15 -15.89 -4.05
C ALA A 52 7.50 -15.82 -2.66
N ILE A 53 6.75 -16.85 -2.26
CA ILE A 53 6.04 -16.88 -0.98
C ILE A 53 7.02 -16.90 0.20
N PRO A 54 8.05 -17.78 0.26
CA PRO A 54 9.05 -17.74 1.32
C PRO A 54 9.81 -16.43 1.38
N VAL A 55 10.16 -15.83 0.23
CA VAL A 55 10.85 -14.53 0.19
C VAL A 55 9.96 -13.41 0.75
N ALA A 56 8.68 -13.37 0.38
CA ALA A 56 7.74 -12.41 0.93
C ALA A 56 7.53 -12.63 2.44
N ALA A 57 7.43 -13.88 2.89
CA ALA A 57 7.30 -14.23 4.30
C ALA A 57 8.55 -13.83 5.11
N ALA A 58 9.75 -14.13 4.60
CA ALA A 58 11.01 -13.71 5.19
C ALA A 58 11.10 -12.19 5.29
N THR A 59 10.73 -11.48 4.23
CA THR A 59 10.68 -10.00 4.22
C THR A 59 9.71 -9.47 5.27
N ALA A 60 8.52 -10.05 5.38
CA ALA A 60 7.53 -9.67 6.40
C ALA A 60 8.04 -9.91 7.83
N LEU A 61 8.74 -11.03 8.07
CA LEU A 61 9.36 -11.32 9.35
C LEU A 61 10.49 -10.34 9.68
N SER A 62 11.35 -10.03 8.71
CA SER A 62 12.43 -9.04 8.86
C SER A 62 11.88 -7.65 9.16
N VAL A 63 10.80 -7.24 8.50
CA VAL A 63 10.11 -5.97 8.76
C VAL A 63 9.52 -5.95 10.18
N ARG A 64 8.84 -7.02 10.60
CA ARG A 64 8.31 -7.14 11.97
C ARG A 64 9.43 -7.06 13.01
N TRP A 65 10.53 -7.77 12.78
CA TRP A 65 11.70 -7.75 13.66
C TRP A 65 12.32 -6.35 13.72
N TYR A 66 12.47 -5.69 12.58
CA TYR A 66 12.95 -4.30 12.50
C TYR A 66 12.07 -3.36 13.34
N TYR A 67 10.74 -3.41 13.19
CA TYR A 67 9.84 -2.55 13.96
C TYR A 67 9.91 -2.81 15.46
N ARG A 68 9.92 -4.10 15.86
CA ARG A 68 10.08 -4.50 17.26
C ARG A 68 11.39 -3.99 17.85
N ARG A 69 12.49 -4.09 17.11
CA ARG A 69 13.82 -3.64 17.56
C ARG A 69 13.93 -2.11 17.63
N ARG A 70 13.34 -1.40 16.68
CA ARG A 70 13.48 0.06 16.55
C ARG A 70 12.55 0.86 17.46
N PHE A 71 11.32 0.38 17.65
CA PHE A 71 10.26 1.10 18.36
C PHE A 71 9.72 0.37 19.59
N GLY A 72 10.17 -0.87 19.84
CA GLY A 72 9.68 -1.70 20.93
C GLY A 72 8.31 -2.34 20.64
N VAL A 73 7.67 -2.86 21.69
CA VAL A 73 6.30 -3.38 21.64
C VAL A 73 5.36 -2.24 21.96
N VAL A 74 4.73 -1.67 20.92
CA VAL A 74 3.68 -0.67 21.08
C VAL A 74 2.35 -1.41 21.17
N GLU A 75 1.81 -1.52 22.37
CA GLU A 75 0.44 -1.97 22.55
C GLU A 75 -0.51 -0.88 22.04
N ALA A 76 -1.39 -1.24 21.11
CA ALA A 76 -2.43 -0.32 20.69
C ALA A 76 -3.32 -0.04 21.90
N LEU A 77 -3.46 1.23 22.29
CA LEU A 77 -4.52 1.62 23.23
C LEU A 77 -5.82 1.02 22.72
N ALA A 78 -6.51 0.24 23.56
CA ALA A 78 -7.73 -0.49 23.22
C ALA A 78 -8.68 0.40 22.41
N GLY A 79 -8.63 0.22 21.08
CA GLY A 79 -9.34 1.01 20.10
C GLY A 79 -10.23 0.09 19.27
N ARG A 80 -11.32 0.65 18.73
CA ARG A 80 -12.29 -0.06 17.90
C ARG A 80 -11.59 -1.00 16.90
N PRO A 81 -12.10 -2.22 16.68
CA PRO A 81 -11.55 -3.11 15.66
C PRO A 81 -11.64 -2.40 14.31
N ARG A 82 -10.51 -1.89 13.83
CA ARG A 82 -10.38 -1.34 12.48
C ARG A 82 -9.88 -2.45 11.59
N ILE A 83 -10.59 -2.66 10.48
CA ILE A 83 -10.13 -3.54 9.42
C ILE A 83 -8.77 -2.98 8.98
N PRO A 84 -7.68 -3.74 9.12
CA PRO A 84 -6.38 -3.25 8.77
C PRO A 84 -6.34 -2.96 7.27
N ALA A 85 -5.70 -1.85 6.88
CA ALA A 85 -5.73 -1.33 5.51
C ALA A 85 -5.38 -2.38 4.42
N HIS A 86 -4.53 -3.35 4.74
CA HIS A 86 -4.20 -4.45 3.83
C HIS A 86 -5.36 -5.43 3.57
N LEU A 87 -6.23 -5.68 4.56
CA LEU A 87 -7.43 -6.50 4.35
C LEU A 87 -8.47 -5.74 3.53
N LEU A 88 -8.57 -4.42 3.72
CA LEU A 88 -9.44 -3.58 2.90
C LEU A 88 -8.95 -3.50 1.45
N LEU A 89 -7.64 -3.33 1.25
CA LEU A 89 -7.00 -3.39 -0.07
C LEU A 89 -7.25 -4.76 -0.72
N LEU A 90 -7.01 -5.86 0.01
CA LEU A 90 -7.26 -7.21 -0.48
C LEU A 90 -8.73 -7.42 -0.86
N ALA A 91 -9.67 -6.97 -0.02
CA ALA A 91 -11.09 -7.05 -0.31
C ALA A 91 -11.47 -6.26 -1.57
N LEU A 92 -10.91 -5.06 -1.76
CA LEU A 92 -11.16 -4.27 -2.97
C LEU A 92 -10.57 -4.92 -4.23
N LEU A 93 -9.42 -5.58 -4.10
CA LEU A 93 -8.82 -6.34 -5.20
C LEU A 93 -9.67 -7.53 -5.60
N CYS A 94 -10.16 -8.30 -4.62
CA CYS A 94 -11.09 -9.39 -4.86
C CYS A 94 -12.39 -8.90 -5.52
N LEU A 95 -12.95 -7.79 -5.03
CA LEU A 95 -14.16 -7.19 -5.59
C LEU A 95 -13.93 -6.70 -7.03
N GLY A 96 -12.80 -6.02 -7.28
CA GLY A 96 -12.43 -5.57 -8.62
C GLY A 96 -12.26 -6.72 -9.60
N ALA A 97 -11.59 -7.80 -9.19
CA ALA A 97 -11.43 -9.00 -10.00
C ALA A 97 -12.78 -9.67 -10.33
N LEU A 98 -13.71 -9.71 -9.38
CA LEU A 98 -15.06 -10.23 -9.61
C LEU A 98 -15.86 -9.36 -10.60
N PHE A 99 -15.82 -8.03 -10.46
CA PHE A 99 -16.47 -7.12 -11.41
C PHE A 99 -15.86 -7.18 -12.81
N ALA A 100 -14.55 -7.41 -12.90
CA ALA A 100 -13.82 -7.51 -14.15
C ALA A 100 -14.13 -8.77 -14.95
N ALA A 101 -14.40 -9.87 -14.26
CA ALA A 101 -14.70 -11.14 -14.91
C ALA A 101 -16.02 -11.10 -15.69
N ASP A 102 -16.98 -10.29 -15.25
CA ASP A 102 -18.37 -10.40 -15.72
C ASP A 102 -18.95 -9.17 -16.41
N LEU A 103 -18.42 -7.95 -16.21
CA LEU A 103 -19.22 -6.73 -16.50
C LEU A 103 -18.56 -5.68 -17.38
N VAL A 104 -17.24 -5.69 -17.57
CA VAL A 104 -16.53 -4.60 -18.28
C VAL A 104 -15.88 -5.12 -19.54
N PRO A 105 -16.44 -4.85 -20.74
CA PRO A 105 -15.78 -5.18 -21.98
C PRO A 105 -14.43 -4.46 -22.08
N PRO A 106 -13.41 -5.08 -22.72
CA PRO A 106 -12.13 -4.43 -22.95
C PRO A 106 -12.35 -3.09 -23.65
N GLY A 107 -11.71 -2.05 -23.11
CA GLY A 107 -11.86 -0.70 -23.61
C GLY A 107 -10.56 0.10 -23.53
N PRO A 108 -10.55 1.31 -24.13
CA PRO A 108 -9.36 2.15 -24.20
C PRO A 108 -8.96 2.71 -22.83
N VAL A 109 -9.78 2.54 -21.78
CA VAL A 109 -9.58 3.07 -20.42
C VAL A 109 -9.33 1.91 -19.44
N GLY A 110 -8.37 2.09 -18.54
CA GLY A 110 -7.93 1.07 -17.58
C GLY A 110 -8.79 1.01 -16.31
N THR A 111 -9.92 0.30 -16.35
CA THR A 111 -10.79 0.15 -15.18
C THR A 111 -10.11 -0.52 -13.98
N GLY A 112 -9.16 -1.43 -14.22
CA GLY A 112 -8.38 -2.08 -13.15
C GLY A 112 -7.53 -1.09 -12.35
N GLY A 113 -6.82 -0.20 -13.05
CA GLY A 113 -6.01 0.83 -12.42
C GLY A 113 -6.86 1.86 -11.65
N LEU A 114 -8.08 2.16 -12.10
CA LEU A 114 -9.03 2.98 -11.34
C LEU A 114 -9.45 2.32 -10.02
N VAL A 115 -9.69 1.01 -10.02
CA VAL A 115 -10.01 0.27 -8.79
C VAL A 115 -8.83 0.30 -7.82
N PHE A 116 -7.60 0.09 -8.29
CA PHE A 116 -6.41 0.24 -7.45
C PHE A 116 -6.23 1.67 -6.93
N ALA A 117 -6.47 2.68 -7.78
CA ALA A 117 -6.39 4.08 -7.38
C ALA A 117 -7.38 4.40 -6.26
N ALA A 118 -8.62 3.94 -6.39
CA ALA A 118 -9.65 4.07 -5.36
C ALA A 118 -9.25 3.32 -4.08
N ALA A 119 -8.70 2.10 -4.19
CA ALA A 119 -8.25 1.33 -3.02
C ALA A 119 -7.15 2.04 -2.25
N ILE A 120 -6.13 2.55 -2.94
CA ILE A 120 -5.03 3.31 -2.33
C ILE A 120 -5.56 4.61 -1.70
N ALA A 121 -6.45 5.32 -2.38
CA ALA A 121 -7.06 6.53 -1.83
C ALA A 121 -7.90 6.22 -0.58
N LEU A 122 -8.62 5.10 -0.57
CA LEU A 122 -9.42 4.67 0.57
C LEU A 122 -8.55 4.26 1.77
N CYS A 123 -7.35 3.72 1.53
CA CYS A 123 -6.34 3.52 2.58
C CYS A 123 -5.86 4.83 3.22
N ALA A 124 -6.09 5.99 2.59
CA ALA A 124 -5.82 7.28 3.22
C ALA A 124 -6.88 7.67 4.28
N TYR A 125 -8.07 7.08 4.24
CA TYR A 125 -9.15 7.39 5.16
C TYR A 125 -8.95 6.72 6.54
N PRO A 126 -9.23 7.40 7.66
CA PRO A 126 -9.75 8.77 7.79
C PRO A 126 -8.66 9.87 7.85
N HIS A 127 -7.38 9.53 7.70
CA HIS A 127 -6.24 10.44 7.87
C HIS A 127 -5.71 11.07 6.56
N TRP A 128 -6.62 11.41 5.65
CA TRP A 128 -6.33 12.05 4.36
C TRP A 128 -5.29 13.19 4.42
N ARG A 129 -5.33 14.05 5.44
CA ARG A 129 -4.37 15.16 5.61
C ARG A 129 -2.94 14.70 5.97
N LEU A 130 -2.79 13.57 6.65
CA LEU A 130 -1.47 13.02 7.01
C LEU A 130 -0.96 12.02 5.96
N ARG A 131 -1.88 11.46 5.16
CA ARG A 131 -1.62 10.46 4.12
C ARG A 131 -1.78 11.04 2.70
N VAL A 132 -1.42 12.30 2.49
CA VAL A 132 -1.53 12.96 1.18
C VAL A 132 -0.78 12.17 0.09
N HIS A 133 0.32 11.49 0.43
CA HIS A 133 1.03 10.62 -0.51
C HIS A 133 0.18 9.47 -1.05
N HIS A 134 -0.76 8.92 -0.28
CA HIS A 134 -1.69 7.92 -0.81
C HIS A 134 -2.63 8.53 -1.86
N LEU A 135 -3.12 9.74 -1.61
CA LEU A 135 -3.95 10.47 -2.57
C LEU A 135 -3.17 10.82 -3.84
N VAL A 136 -1.89 11.21 -3.71
CA VAL A 136 -1.02 11.48 -4.86
C VAL A 136 -0.76 10.20 -5.67
N VAL A 137 -0.41 9.08 -5.01
CA VAL A 137 -0.21 7.79 -5.69
C VAL A 137 -1.50 7.33 -6.38
N GLY A 138 -2.64 7.43 -5.69
CA GLY A 138 -3.95 7.11 -6.25
C GLY A 138 -4.30 8.02 -7.43
N ALA A 139 -4.06 9.33 -7.34
CA ALA A 139 -4.32 10.28 -8.41
C ALA A 139 -3.45 10.03 -9.64
N VAL A 140 -2.15 9.73 -9.46
CA VAL A 140 -1.24 9.35 -10.56
C VAL A 140 -1.74 8.08 -11.24
N LEU A 141 -2.15 7.07 -10.46
CA LEU A 141 -2.66 5.82 -11.01
C LEU A 141 -4.01 6.02 -11.73
N ALA A 142 -4.89 6.86 -11.19
CA ALA A 142 -6.16 7.21 -11.84
C ALA A 142 -5.92 7.97 -13.15
N ALA A 143 -5.03 8.96 -13.16
CA ALA A 143 -4.67 9.69 -14.37
C ALA A 143 -4.09 8.76 -15.44
N ALA A 144 -3.16 7.87 -15.06
CA ALA A 144 -2.61 6.85 -15.95
C ALA A 144 -3.67 5.88 -16.50
N SER A 145 -4.73 5.64 -15.73
CA SER A 145 -5.83 4.74 -16.12
C SER A 145 -6.86 5.40 -17.03
N LEU A 146 -7.07 6.72 -16.90
CA LEU A 146 -7.99 7.50 -17.72
C LEU A 146 -7.38 7.91 -19.06
N LEU A 147 -6.06 7.92 -19.18
CA LEU A 147 -5.40 8.10 -20.46
C LEU A 147 -5.82 6.97 -21.40
N PRO A 148 -6.18 7.25 -22.66
CA PRO A 148 -6.66 6.24 -23.60
C PRO A 148 -5.50 5.43 -24.19
N LEU A 149 -4.64 4.87 -23.35
CA LEU A 149 -3.42 4.15 -23.76
C LEU A 149 -3.76 2.91 -24.62
N GLY A 150 -4.97 2.37 -24.49
CA GLY A 150 -5.45 1.26 -25.32
C GLY A 150 -5.55 1.63 -26.81
N LEU A 151 -5.68 2.93 -27.16
CA LEU A 151 -5.65 3.36 -28.57
C LEU A 151 -4.27 3.20 -29.22
N TRP A 152 -3.22 3.05 -28.40
CA TRP A 152 -1.84 2.88 -28.86
C TRP A 152 -1.34 1.44 -28.74
N THR A 153 -2.15 0.52 -28.22
CA THR A 153 -1.81 -0.90 -28.14
C THR A 153 -2.40 -1.66 -29.35
N PRO A 154 -1.70 -2.65 -29.92
CA PRO A 154 -2.21 -3.42 -31.05
C PRO A 154 -3.51 -4.17 -30.76
N THR A 155 -3.76 -4.49 -29.49
CA THR A 155 -4.95 -5.21 -29.02
C THR A 155 -6.13 -4.29 -28.75
N GLY A 156 -5.94 -2.96 -28.71
CA GLY A 156 -6.97 -2.01 -28.25
C GLY A 156 -7.16 -1.99 -26.73
N GLU A 157 -6.43 -2.84 -25.99
CA GLU A 157 -6.59 -3.01 -24.56
C GLU A 157 -5.71 -2.07 -23.76
N HIS A 158 -6.26 -1.50 -22.70
CA HIS A 158 -5.50 -0.64 -21.79
C HIS A 158 -4.55 -1.48 -20.89
N PRO A 159 -3.27 -1.10 -20.72
CA PRO A 159 -2.30 -1.84 -19.89
C PRO A 159 -2.67 -1.91 -18.41
N LEU A 160 -3.41 -0.92 -17.90
CA LEU A 160 -4.00 -0.94 -16.54
C LEU A 160 -5.44 -1.47 -16.52
N GLY A 161 -5.88 -2.13 -17.59
CA GLY A 161 -7.13 -2.86 -17.62
C GLY A 161 -7.01 -4.21 -16.92
N PHE A 162 -8.14 -4.80 -16.56
CA PHE A 162 -8.16 -6.15 -15.98
C PHE A 162 -7.79 -7.24 -16.97
N THR A 163 -7.88 -6.99 -18.27
CA THR A 163 -7.39 -7.93 -19.29
C THR A 163 -5.86 -8.08 -19.25
N SER A 164 -5.15 -7.05 -18.79
CA SER A 164 -3.70 -7.08 -18.59
C SER A 164 -3.32 -7.30 -17.13
N MET A 165 -3.72 -8.46 -16.57
CA MET A 165 -3.46 -8.81 -15.16
C MET A 165 -1.97 -8.70 -14.78
N VAL A 166 -1.06 -9.00 -15.71
CA VAL A 166 0.39 -8.87 -15.50
C VAL A 166 0.79 -7.43 -15.20
N VAL A 167 0.44 -6.49 -16.08
CA VAL A 167 0.83 -5.09 -15.91
C VAL A 167 0.10 -4.49 -14.71
N LEU A 168 -1.18 -4.82 -14.54
CA LEU A 168 -1.98 -4.36 -13.41
C LEU A 168 -1.39 -4.80 -12.05
N THR A 169 -1.00 -6.06 -11.91
CA THR A 169 -0.42 -6.58 -10.66
C THR A 169 0.97 -6.02 -10.38
N VAL A 170 1.80 -5.82 -11.42
CA VAL A 170 3.12 -5.17 -11.27
C VAL A 170 2.98 -3.71 -10.87
N VAL A 171 2.18 -2.93 -11.59
CA VAL A 171 1.98 -1.50 -11.31
C VAL A 171 1.28 -1.29 -9.98
N GLY A 172 0.25 -2.10 -9.68
CA GLY A 172 -0.45 -2.09 -8.41
C GLY A 172 0.45 -2.45 -7.23
N GLY A 173 1.26 -3.51 -7.37
CA GLY A 173 2.24 -3.89 -6.35
C GLY A 173 3.30 -2.81 -6.11
N ALA A 174 3.79 -2.16 -7.18
CA ALA A 174 4.71 -1.04 -7.08
C ALA A 174 4.08 0.16 -6.35
N ALA A 175 2.83 0.51 -6.67
CA ALA A 175 2.10 1.60 -6.03
C ALA A 175 1.91 1.35 -4.51
N VAL A 176 1.59 0.10 -4.12
CA VAL A 176 1.49 -0.32 -2.71
C VAL A 176 2.84 -0.20 -1.99
N CYS A 177 3.93 -0.65 -2.62
CA CYS A 177 5.28 -0.50 -2.07
C CYS A 177 5.64 0.98 -1.86
N VAL A 178 5.39 1.83 -2.86
CA VAL A 178 5.66 3.27 -2.78
C VAL A 178 4.86 3.92 -1.65
N ALA A 179 3.56 3.65 -1.55
CA ALA A 179 2.72 4.15 -0.48
C ALA A 179 3.22 3.72 0.91
N GLY A 180 3.61 2.45 1.05
CA GLY A 180 4.18 1.90 2.28
C GLY A 180 5.53 2.50 2.67
N LEU A 181 6.41 2.77 1.69
CA LEU A 181 7.69 3.45 1.94
C LEU A 181 7.49 4.88 2.42
N PHE A 182 6.51 5.61 1.86
CA PHE A 182 6.18 6.95 2.34
C PHE A 182 5.58 6.93 3.75
N ASP A 183 4.68 6.00 4.06
CA ASP A 183 4.16 5.80 5.43
C ASP A 183 5.30 5.57 6.43
N HIS A 184 6.24 4.68 6.09
CA HIS A 184 7.42 4.42 6.89
C HIS A 184 8.28 5.69 7.07
N ARG A 185 8.50 6.46 6.00
CA ARG A 185 9.24 7.72 6.06
C ARG A 185 8.55 8.75 6.97
N VAL A 186 7.23 8.84 6.94
CA VAL A 186 6.45 9.69 7.86
C VAL A 186 6.64 9.24 9.30
N LEU A 187 6.58 7.93 9.54
CA LEU A 187 6.76 7.34 10.87
C LEU A 187 8.14 7.65 11.47
N VAL A 188 9.22 7.34 10.73
CA VAL A 188 10.61 7.55 11.20
C VAL A 188 10.95 9.02 11.39
N ARG A 189 10.32 9.93 10.63
CA ARG A 189 10.50 11.38 10.82
C ARG A 189 9.73 11.93 12.02
N THR A 190 8.66 11.26 12.45
CA THR A 190 7.79 11.76 13.51
C THR A 190 8.13 11.16 14.87
N LEU A 191 8.46 9.87 14.92
CA LEU A 191 8.80 9.18 16.15
C LEU A 191 10.31 8.97 16.26
N PRO A 192 10.95 9.44 17.35
CA PRO A 192 12.34 9.14 17.62
C PRO A 192 12.52 7.63 17.84
N ALA A 193 13.73 7.15 17.57
CA ALA A 193 14.13 5.81 17.96
C ALA A 193 13.99 5.64 19.47
N VAL A 194 13.63 4.44 19.91
CA VAL A 194 14.00 4.06 21.28
C VAL A 194 15.52 3.97 21.30
N GLY A 195 16.18 4.93 21.94
CA GLY A 195 17.62 4.86 22.20
C GLY A 195 17.92 3.64 23.07
N PRO A 196 19.15 3.10 23.06
CA PRO A 196 19.55 2.14 24.08
C PRO A 196 19.26 2.78 25.44
N VAL A 197 18.53 2.06 26.29
CA VAL A 197 18.34 2.45 27.69
C VAL A 197 19.73 2.40 28.33
N GLY A 198 20.46 3.51 28.23
CA GLY A 198 21.70 3.73 28.93
C GLY A 198 21.34 3.86 30.39
N GLY A 199 21.64 2.82 31.17
CA GLY A 199 21.59 2.88 32.61
C GLY A 199 22.47 4.02 33.10
N SER A 200 21.88 4.88 33.91
CA SER A 200 22.56 5.67 34.93
C SER A 200 21.91 5.32 36.26
#